data_AF-A0A7X7L1H8-F1
#
_entry.id   AF-A0A7X7L1H8-F1
#
_cell.length_a   1.000
_cell.length_b   1.000
_cell.length_c   1.000
_cell.angle_alpha   90.00
_cell.angle_beta   90.00
_cell.angle_gamma   90.00
#
_symmetry.space_group_name_H-M   'P 1'
#
loop_
_entity.id
_entity.type
_entity.pdbx_description
1 polymer ?
#
loop_
_entity_poly.entity_id
_entity_poly.type
_entity_poly.pdbx_seq_one_letter_code
_entity_poly.pdbx_strand_id
1 'polypeptide(L)'
;MSKFTDYQLMIFEKEKIECDDVLELLGDYQDQELPLSLRARVASHLAQCPHCFEVERGYRMVVDLARELKEPPMPEGVRRRLREALNRRLGLRL
;
A
#
# COMPACT_ATOMS: atom_id res chain seq x y z
N MET A 1 -11.98 6.97 9.91
CA MET A 1 -12.74 7.40 8.72
C MET A 1 -11.81 7.22 7.53
N SER A 2 -12.05 6.23 6.67
CA SER A 2 -11.24 6.07 5.44
C SER A 2 -11.34 7.34 4.64
N LYS A 3 -10.19 7.99 4.40
CA LYS A 3 -10.09 9.03 3.38
C LYS A 3 -9.92 8.29 2.07
N PHE A 4 -11.00 8.21 1.30
CA PHE A 4 -10.93 7.70 -0.06
C PHE A 4 -10.18 8.72 -0.91
N THR A 5 -9.31 8.28 -1.80
CA THR A 5 -8.74 9.18 -2.82
C THR A 5 -9.83 9.54 -3.83
N ASP A 6 -9.68 10.67 -4.53
CA ASP A 6 -10.64 11.09 -5.56
C ASP A 6 -10.82 10.01 -6.64
N TYR A 7 -9.75 9.27 -6.96
CA TYR A 7 -9.78 8.13 -7.88
C TYR A 7 -10.55 6.93 -7.33
N GLN A 8 -10.37 6.59 -6.05
CA GLN A 8 -11.13 5.49 -5.43
C GLN A 8 -12.64 5.77 -5.48
N LEU A 9 -13.07 7.02 -5.25
CA LEU A 9 -14.47 7.41 -5.33
C LEU A 9 -15.04 7.25 -6.75
N MET A 10 -14.29 7.67 -7.77
CA MET A 10 -14.70 7.52 -9.17
C MET A 10 -14.89 6.04 -9.56
N ILE A 11 -13.97 5.16 -9.16
CA ILE A 11 -14.04 3.72 -9.49
C ILE A 11 -15.11 2.99 -8.65
N PHE A 12 -15.39 3.50 -7.46
CA PHE A 12 -16.48 3.00 -6.62
C PHE A 12 -17.84 3.09 -7.31
N GLU A 13 -18.11 4.20 -7.99
CA GLU A 13 -19.38 4.48 -8.65
C GLU A 13 -19.58 3.70 -9.96
N LYS A 14 -18.51 3.15 -10.55
CA LYS A 14 -18.60 2.33 -11.76
C LYS A 14 -19.34 1.03 -11.49
N GLU A 15 -20.15 0.58 -12.46
CA GLU A 15 -20.83 -0.73 -12.40
C GLU A 15 -19.83 -1.90 -12.55
N LYS A 16 -18.83 -1.75 -13.42
CA LYS A 16 -17.78 -2.75 -13.68
C LYS A 16 -16.38 -2.13 -13.59
N ILE A 17 -15.42 -2.93 -13.15
CA ILE A 17 -13.99 -2.56 -13.13
C ILE A 17 -13.33 -3.11 -14.39
N GLU A 18 -12.62 -2.24 -15.09
CA GLU A 18 -11.85 -2.56 -16.30
C GLU A 18 -10.36 -2.74 -15.96
N CYS A 19 -9.55 -3.17 -16.93
CA CYS A 19 -8.13 -3.39 -16.70
C CYS A 19 -7.43 -2.11 -16.23
N ASP A 20 -7.75 -0.96 -16.83
CA ASP A 20 -7.15 0.33 -16.48
C ASP A 20 -7.47 0.72 -15.02
N ASP A 21 -8.69 0.46 -14.56
CA ASP A 21 -9.08 0.66 -13.16
C ASP A 21 -8.24 -0.22 -12.21
N VAL A 22 -7.98 -1.48 -12.60
CA VAL A 22 -7.11 -2.37 -11.81
C VAL A 22 -5.69 -1.82 -11.76
N LEU A 23 -5.15 -1.37 -12.89
CA LEU A 23 -3.79 -0.80 -12.95
C LEU A 23 -3.64 0.43 -12.04
N GLU A 24 -4.65 1.30 -12.00
CA GLU A 24 -4.67 2.46 -11.10
C GLU A 24 -4.78 2.07 -9.62
N LEU A 25 -5.52 1.00 -9.31
CA LEU A 25 -5.74 0.54 -7.94
C LEU A 25 -4.67 -0.44 -7.43
N LEU A 26 -3.74 -0.91 -8.26
CA LEU A 26 -2.79 -1.98 -7.90
C LEU A 26 -1.87 -1.60 -6.73
N GLY A 27 -1.44 -0.33 -6.64
CA GLY A 27 -0.62 0.16 -5.54
C GLY A 27 -1.34 0.02 -4.20
N ASP A 28 -2.48 0.71 -4.08
CA ASP A 28 -3.36 0.65 -2.89
C ASP A 28 -3.81 -0.78 -2.57
N TYR A 29 -4.01 -1.64 -3.59
CA TYR A 29 -4.38 -3.04 -3.42
C TYR A 29 -3.28 -3.83 -2.68
N GLN A 30 -2.02 -3.62 -3.07
CA GLN A 30 -0.86 -4.26 -2.46
C GLN A 30 -0.55 -3.72 -1.08
N ASP A 31 -0.69 -2.41 -0.89
CA ASP A 31 -0.47 -1.75 0.40
C ASP A 31 -1.63 -1.96 1.39
N GLN A 32 -2.69 -2.66 0.95
CA GLN A 32 -3.91 -2.95 1.74
C GLN A 32 -4.67 -1.69 2.17
N GLU A 33 -4.54 -0.62 1.39
CA GLU A 33 -5.21 0.66 1.64
C GLU A 33 -6.57 0.75 0.95
N LEU A 34 -6.89 -0.21 0.07
CA LEU A 34 -8.20 -0.29 -0.54
C LEU A 34 -9.30 -0.65 0.46
N PRO A 35 -10.43 0.05 0.39
CA PRO A 35 -11.69 -0.35 1.02
C PRO A 35 -12.10 -1.78 0.60
N LEU A 36 -12.69 -2.53 1.54
CA LEU A 36 -12.99 -3.97 1.35
C LEU A 36 -13.78 -4.28 0.08
N SER A 37 -14.74 -3.42 -0.28
CA SER A 37 -15.56 -3.56 -1.49
C SER A 37 -14.74 -3.39 -2.77
N LEU A 38 -13.89 -2.37 -2.87
CA LEU A 38 -12.98 -2.23 -4.04
C LEU A 38 -11.97 -3.36 -4.09
N ARG A 39 -11.41 -3.76 -2.94
CA ARG A 39 -10.48 -4.90 -2.85
C ARG A 39 -11.10 -6.18 -3.42
N ALA A 40 -12.37 -6.45 -3.08
CA ALA A 40 -13.09 -7.61 -3.60
C ALA A 40 -13.33 -7.53 -5.13
N ARG A 41 -13.63 -6.33 -5.65
CA ARG A 41 -13.79 -6.11 -7.09
C ARG A 41 -12.48 -6.32 -7.86
N VAL A 42 -11.37 -5.79 -7.35
CA VAL A 42 -10.02 -6.01 -7.92
C VAL A 42 -9.67 -7.49 -7.88
N ALA A 43 -9.84 -8.16 -6.74
CA ALA A 43 -9.56 -9.61 -6.62
C ALA A 43 -10.41 -10.45 -7.60
N SER A 44 -11.69 -10.11 -7.77
CA SER A 44 -12.57 -10.75 -8.74
C SER A 44 -12.08 -10.58 -10.18
N HIS A 45 -11.60 -9.37 -10.54
CA HIS A 45 -11.04 -9.11 -11.86
C HIS A 45 -9.73 -9.88 -12.08
N LEU A 46 -8.81 -9.88 -11.11
CA LEU A 46 -7.55 -10.63 -11.17
C LEU A 46 -7.76 -12.14 -11.36
N ALA A 47 -8.81 -12.70 -10.75
CA ALA A 47 -9.15 -14.11 -10.91
C ALA A 47 -9.65 -14.46 -12.33
N GLN A 48 -10.18 -13.48 -13.08
CA GLN A 48 -10.81 -13.68 -14.39
C GLN A 48 -9.96 -13.16 -15.56
N CYS A 49 -8.98 -12.29 -15.29
CA CYS A 49 -8.15 -11.64 -16.31
C CYS A 49 -6.68 -12.05 -16.17
N PRO A 50 -6.17 -12.96 -17.03
CA PRO A 50 -4.77 -13.40 -16.99
C PRO A 50 -3.77 -12.25 -17.16
N HIS A 51 -4.11 -11.24 -17.96
CA HIS A 51 -3.25 -10.07 -18.17
C HIS A 51 -3.02 -9.30 -16.87
N CYS A 52 -4.11 -8.92 -16.19
CA CYS A 52 -4.03 -8.18 -14.93
C CYS A 52 -3.37 -9.01 -13.82
N PHE A 53 -3.57 -10.33 -13.82
CA PHE A 53 -2.87 -11.24 -12.91
C PHE A 53 -1.34 -11.20 -13.09
N GLU A 54 -0.85 -11.27 -14.33
CA GLU A 54 0.59 -11.18 -14.59
C GLU A 54 1.17 -9.82 -14.20
N VAL A 55 0.41 -8.74 -14.40
CA VAL A 55 0.82 -7.40 -13.95
C VAL A 55 0.88 -7.31 -12.43
N GLU A 56 -0.12 -7.81 -11.70
CA GLU A 56 -0.11 -7.88 -10.23
C GLU A 56 1.09 -8.69 -9.72
N ARG A 57 1.37 -9.82 -10.36
CA ARG A 57 2.51 -10.66 -10.03
C ARG A 57 3.83 -9.93 -10.22
N GLY A 58 4.01 -9.24 -11.35
CA GLY A 58 5.20 -8.44 -11.62
C GLY A 58 5.36 -7.30 -10.62
N TYR A 59 4.27 -6.59 -10.30
CA TYR A 59 4.28 -5.53 -9.30
C TYR A 59 4.74 -6.05 -7.93
N ARG A 60 4.16 -7.16 -7.46
CA ARG A 60 4.55 -7.80 -6.19
C ARG A 60 6.03 -8.17 -6.17
N MET A 61 6.55 -8.75 -7.26
CA MET A 61 7.98 -9.09 -7.36
C MET A 61 8.88 -7.85 -7.22
N VAL A 62 8.50 -6.72 -7.83
CA VAL A 62 9.26 -5.46 -7.70
C VAL A 62 9.24 -4.97 -6.25
N VAL A 63 8.09 -4.99 -5.59
CA VAL A 63 7.96 -4.59 -4.18
C VAL A 63 8.79 -5.48 -3.26
N ASP A 64 8.73 -6.80 -3.46
CA ASP A 64 9.49 -7.74 -2.64
C ASP A 64 10.99 -7.58 -2.83
N LEU A 65 11.46 -7.39 -4.08
CA LEU A 65 12.87 -7.11 -4.36
C LEU A 65 13.30 -5.76 -3.76
N ALA A 66 12.46 -4.74 -3.81
CA ALA A 66 12.75 -3.44 -3.19
C ALA A 66 12.89 -3.55 -1.66
N ARG A 67 12.12 -4.44 -1.01
CA ARG A 67 12.22 -4.71 0.44
C ARG A 67 13.51 -5.41 0.83
N GLU A 68 14.18 -6.12 -0.08
CA GLU A 68 15.50 -6.72 0.17
C GLU A 68 16.64 -5.68 0.18
N LEU A 69 16.39 -4.47 -0.30
CA LEU A 69 17.38 -3.40 -0.25
C LEU A 69 17.70 -3.06 1.20
N LYS A 70 19.00 -2.95 1.51
CA LYS A 70 19.47 -2.59 2.85
C LYS A 70 18.87 -1.25 3.28
N GLU A 71 18.10 -1.26 4.36
CA GLU A 71 17.69 -0.03 5.01
C GLU A 71 18.92 0.75 5.47
N PRO A 72 19.06 2.04 5.10
CA PRO A 72 20.14 2.85 5.63
C PRO A 72 19.96 2.98 7.15
N PRO A 73 21.05 2.99 7.93
CA PRO A 73 20.94 3.15 9.37
C PRO A 73 20.27 4.49 9.70
N MET A 74 19.34 4.48 10.66
CA MET A 74 18.72 5.71 11.15
C MET A 74 19.81 6.72 11.57
N PRO A 75 19.79 7.96 11.05
CA PRO A 75 20.77 8.98 11.41
C PRO A 75 20.84 9.19 12.92
N GLU A 76 22.04 9.27 13.48
CA GLU A 76 22.24 9.32 14.94
C GLU A 76 21.51 10.48 15.60
N GLY A 77 21.50 11.65 14.96
CA GLY A 77 20.78 12.82 15.46
C GLY A 77 19.27 12.60 15.58
N VAL A 78 18.68 11.86 14.65
CA VAL A 78 17.25 11.47 14.70
C VAL A 78 17.02 10.47 15.82
N ARG A 79 17.87 9.44 15.90
CA ARG A 79 17.80 8.40 16.95
C ARG A 79 17.87 8.99 18.35
N ARG A 80 18.78 9.96 18.57
CA ARG A 80 18.92 10.67 19.85
C ARG A 80 17.66 11.44 20.21
N ARG A 81 17.17 12.30 19.30
CA ARG A 81 15.97 13.11 19.56
C ARG A 81 14.73 12.26 19.82
N LEU A 82 14.61 11.12 19.12
CA LEU A 82 13.53 10.16 19.34
C LEU A 82 13.59 9.56 20.75
N ARG A 83 14.75 9.06 21.18
CA ARG A 83 14.94 8.53 22.54
C ARG A 83 14.63 9.58 23.61
N GLU A 84 15.14 10.80 23.46
CA GLU A 84 14.86 11.89 24.39
C GLU A 84 13.36 12.20 24.49
N ALA A 85 12.65 12.22 23.34
CA ALA A 85 11.21 12.45 23.31
C ALA A 85 10.42 11.32 23.99
N LEU A 86 10.81 10.06 23.76
CA LEU A 86 10.19 8.89 24.38
C LEU A 86 10.45 8.86 25.89
N ASN A 87 11.68 9.11 26.33
CA ASN A 87 12.04 9.17 27.74
C ASN A 87 11.22 10.26 28.47
N ARG A 88 11.04 11.45 27.86
CA ARG A 88 10.19 12.51 28.43
C ARG A 88 8.72 12.15 28.51
N ARG A 89 8.17 11.49 27.48
CA ARG A 89 6.73 11.15 27.42
C ARG A 89 6.35 9.96 28.28
N LEU A 90 7.21 8.95 28.35
CA LEU A 90 6.90 7.65 28.95
C LEU A 90 7.62 7.44 30.29
N GLY A 91 8.50 8.35 30.71
CA GLY A 91 9.28 8.20 31.95
C GLY A 91 10.33 7.08 31.88
N LEU A 92 10.74 6.67 30.67
CA LEU A 92 11.71 5.59 30.44
C LEU A 92 13.17 6.11 30.43
N ARG A 93 14.14 5.18 30.47
CA ARG A 93 15.55 5.43 30.15
C ARG A 93 16.02 4.49 29.04
N LEU A 94 15.69 4.86 27.80
CA LEU A 94 16.11 4.20 26.55
C LEU A 94 17.42 4.77 25.99
#